data_AF-A0A7V4H0E3-F1
#
_entry.id   AF-A0A7V4H0E3-F1
#
_cell.length_a   1.000
_cell.length_b   1.000
_cell.length_c   1.000
_cell.angle_alpha   90.00
_cell.angle_beta   90.00
_cell.angle_gamma   90.00
#
_symmetry.space_group_name_H-M   'P 1'
#
loop_
_entity.id
_entity.type
_entity.pdbx_description
1 polymer ?
#
loop_
_entity_poly.entity_id
_entity_poly.type
_entity_poly.pdbx_seq_one_letter_code
_entity_poly.pdbx_strand_id
1 'polypeptide(L)'
;MADVFNAEVVTLKVGEGAAYGAALQALWCWRNQQGEKVGIETVTDEFVALNPAQTTRPKKAHVAVYAELQALQDELSRALRGAFGRHRKFISG
;
A
#
# COMPACT_ATOMS: atom_id res chain seq x y z
N MET A 1 9.12 -5.69 -2.58
CA MET A 1 8.23 -4.53 -2.70
C MET A 1 8.99 -3.27 -3.08
N ALA A 2 9.93 -2.77 -2.26
CA ALA A 2 10.64 -1.51 -2.57
C ALA A 2 11.28 -1.48 -3.96
N ASP A 3 12.03 -2.54 -4.32
CA ASP A 3 12.68 -2.64 -5.64
C ASP A 3 11.67 -2.72 -6.80
N VAL A 4 10.55 -3.44 -6.61
CA VAL A 4 9.52 -3.65 -7.63
C VAL A 4 8.76 -2.35 -7.92
N PHE A 5 8.42 -1.59 -6.87
CA PHE A 5 7.71 -0.32 -6.99
C PHE A 5 8.64 0.88 -7.21
N ASN A 6 9.96 0.67 -7.16
CA ASN A 6 10.97 1.73 -7.17
C ASN A 6 10.66 2.84 -6.15
N ALA A 7 10.22 2.45 -4.95
CA ALA A 7 9.77 3.36 -3.90
C ALA A 7 10.23 2.87 -2.53
N GLU A 8 10.44 3.79 -1.59
CA GLU A 8 10.66 3.41 -0.19
C GLU A 8 9.41 2.76 0.37
N VAL A 9 9.57 1.61 1.02
CA VAL A 9 8.50 0.93 1.73
C VAL A 9 8.69 1.22 3.21
N VAL A 10 7.76 1.97 3.78
CA VAL A 10 7.70 2.32 5.19
C VAL A 10 6.61 1.46 5.84
N THR A 11 6.91 0.86 6.99
CA THR A 11 5.93 0.11 7.76
C THR A 11 5.60 0.83 9.06
N LEU A 12 4.35 0.68 9.51
CA LEU A 12 3.90 1.15 10.81
C LEU A 12 4.33 0.14 11.90
N LYS A 13 4.51 0.61 13.14
CA LYS A 13 4.73 -0.29 14.29
C LYS A 13 3.50 -1.16 14.61
N VAL A 14 2.32 -0.70 14.24
CA VAL A 14 1.04 -1.39 14.50
C VAL A 14 0.58 -2.11 13.23
N GLY A 15 0.25 -3.40 13.33
CA GLY A 15 -0.21 -4.21 12.20
C GLY A 15 -1.69 -4.02 11.82
N GLU A 16 -2.51 -3.49 12.73
CA GLU A 16 -3.96 -3.30 12.56
C GLU A 16 -4.31 -1.92 12.00
N GLY A 17 -3.85 -1.60 10.78
CA GLY A 17 -3.99 -0.26 10.20
C GLY A 17 -5.43 0.27 10.17
N ALA A 18 -6.42 -0.57 9.86
CA ALA A 18 -7.81 -0.14 9.75
C ALA A 18 -8.45 0.18 11.12
N ALA A 19 -8.32 -0.72 12.09
CA ALA A 19 -8.87 -0.51 13.43
C ALA A 19 -8.18 0.67 14.13
N TYR A 20 -6.87 0.77 13.98
CA TYR A 20 -6.09 1.87 14.52
C TYR A 20 -6.48 3.21 13.90
N GLY A 21 -6.64 3.26 12.57
CA GLY A 21 -7.13 4.45 11.88
C GLY A 21 -8.52 4.89 12.33
N ALA A 22 -9.44 3.94 12.57
CA ALA A 22 -10.77 4.24 13.09
C ALA A 22 -10.73 4.84 14.50
N ALA A 23 -9.85 4.35 15.37
CA ALA A 23 -9.66 4.91 16.71
C ALA A 23 -9.12 6.36 16.67
N LEU A 24 -8.13 6.64 15.81
CA LEU A 24 -7.59 7.99 15.63
C LEU A 24 -8.65 8.94 15.07
N GLN A 25 -9.46 8.47 14.12
CA GLN A 25 -10.57 9.25 13.56
C GLN A 25 -11.62 9.59 14.62
N ALA A 26 -11.97 8.62 15.48
CA ALA A 26 -12.91 8.85 16.57
C ALA A 26 -12.38 9.89 17.58
N LEU A 27 -11.09 9.82 17.91
CA LEU A 27 -10.42 10.79 18.79
C LEU A 27 -10.44 12.19 18.18
N TRP A 28 -10.13 12.33 16.90
CA TRP A 28 -10.19 13.60 16.17
C TRP A 28 -11.59 14.22 16.17
N CYS A 29 -12.62 13.42 15.88
CA CYS A 29 -14.01 13.87 15.93
C CYS A 29 -14.39 14.36 17.33
N TRP A 30 -14.01 13.63 18.37
CA TRP A 30 -14.30 14.00 19.76
C TRP A 30 -13.64 15.34 20.14
N ARG A 31 -12.33 15.52 19.87
CA ARG A 31 -11.62 16.78 20.16
C ARG A 31 -12.25 17.98 19.45
N ASN A 32 -12.66 17.78 18.20
CA ASN A 32 -13.35 18.82 17.44
C ASN A 32 -14.76 19.14 17.95
N GLN A 33 -15.49 18.12 18.45
CA GLN A 33 -16.78 18.34 19.11
C GLN A 33 -16.62 19.16 20.39
N GLN A 34 -15.50 19.01 21.11
CA GLN A 34 -15.17 19.80 22.31
C GLN A 34 -14.72 21.24 21.99
N GLY A 35 -14.60 21.60 20.71
CA GLY A 35 -14.25 22.96 20.26
C GLY A 35 -12.76 23.21 20.02
N GLU A 36 -11.90 22.18 20.09
CA GLU A 36 -10.45 22.34 19.96
C GLU A 36 -9.96 22.69 18.54
N LYS A 37 -10.81 22.54 17.50
CA LYS A 37 -10.48 22.79 16.08
C LYS A 37 -9.09 22.24 15.67
N VAL A 38 -8.85 20.96 15.94
CA VAL A 38 -7.62 20.25 15.61
C VAL A 38 -7.68 19.61 14.23
N GLY A 39 -6.56 19.61 13.53
CA GLY A 39 -6.37 18.84 12.32
C GLY A 39 -6.13 17.36 12.63
N ILE A 40 -6.39 16.48 11.65
CA ILE A 40 -6.18 15.04 11.82
C ILE A 40 -4.69 14.71 11.93
N GLU A 41 -3.84 15.51 11.28
CA GLU A 41 -2.39 15.44 11.32
C GLU A 41 -1.85 15.62 12.74
N THR A 42 -2.44 16.50 13.54
CA THR A 42 -2.05 16.69 14.95
C THR A 42 -2.25 15.40 15.75
N VAL A 43 -3.32 14.67 15.47
CA VAL A 43 -3.61 13.39 16.12
C VAL A 43 -2.68 12.30 15.57
N THR A 44 -2.52 12.21 14.25
CA THR A 44 -1.69 11.16 13.66
C THR A 44 -0.21 11.33 13.98
N ASP A 45 0.30 12.55 14.06
CA ASP A 45 1.72 12.82 14.38
C ASP A 45 2.06 12.40 15.82
N GLU A 46 1.08 12.48 16.73
CA GLU A 46 1.25 12.05 18.13
C GLU A 46 1.25 10.53 18.27
N PHE A 47 0.34 9.85 17.55
CA PHE A 47 0.07 8.44 17.81
C PHE A 47 0.72 7.50 16.78
N VAL A 48 0.84 7.88 15.51
CA VAL A 48 1.36 7.01 14.45
C VAL A 48 2.89 6.91 14.53
N ALA A 49 3.37 5.73 14.90
CA ALA A 49 4.80 5.43 14.92
C ALA A 49 5.22 4.55 13.74
N LEU A 50 6.26 4.98 13.03
CA LEU A 50 6.91 4.19 11.98
C LEU A 50 7.84 3.13 12.59
N ASN A 51 8.09 2.05 11.85
CA ASN A 51 9.09 1.04 12.17
C ASN A 51 10.30 1.15 11.22
N PRO A 52 11.36 1.91 11.60
CA PRO A 52 12.55 2.07 10.76
C PRO A 52 13.27 0.75 10.47
N ALA A 53 13.21 -0.21 11.41
CA ALA A 53 13.89 -1.50 11.27
C ALA A 53 13.30 -2.37 10.13
N GLN A 54 12.06 -2.10 9.75
CA GLN A 54 11.36 -2.76 8.64
C GLN A 54 11.22 -1.86 7.41
N THR A 55 11.73 -0.63 7.47
CA THR A 55 11.73 0.29 6.33
C THR A 55 12.78 -0.16 5.33
N THR A 56 12.39 -0.26 4.06
CA THR A 56 13.26 -0.76 2.98
C THR A 56 13.33 0.25 1.84
N ARG A 57 14.55 0.64 1.46
CA ARG A 57 14.80 1.49 0.30
C ARG A 57 15.13 0.67 -0.94
N PRO A 58 14.73 1.12 -2.14
CA PRO A 58 15.01 0.41 -3.37
C PRO A 58 16.52 0.40 -3.69
N LYS A 59 16.99 -0.72 -4.21
CA LYS A 59 18.34 -0.88 -4.77
C LYS A 59 18.28 -0.72 -6.28
N LYS A 60 18.97 0.29 -6.82
CA LYS A 60 18.95 0.63 -8.26
C LYS A 60 19.20 -0.57 -9.18
N ALA A 61 20.13 -1.45 -8.82
CA ALA A 61 20.43 -2.65 -9.60
C ALA A 61 19.22 -3.62 -9.68
N HIS A 62 18.49 -3.80 -8.57
CA HIS A 62 17.32 -4.66 -8.54
C HIS A 62 16.13 -4.02 -9.24
N VAL A 63 15.96 -2.71 -9.10
CA VAL A 63 14.90 -1.95 -9.79
C VAL A 63 15.01 -2.14 -11.32
N ALA A 64 16.22 -2.09 -11.87
CA ALA A 64 16.44 -2.33 -13.30
C ALA A 64 15.99 -3.73 -13.72
N VAL A 65 16.38 -4.76 -12.94
CA VAL A 65 15.96 -6.15 -13.19
C VAL A 65 14.43 -6.30 -13.12
N TYR A 66 13.80 -5.72 -12.08
CA TYR A 66 12.35 -5.80 -11.93
C TYR A 66 11.59 -5.03 -13.01
N ALA A 67 12.14 -3.94 -13.54
CA ALA A 67 11.55 -3.21 -14.65
C ALA A 67 11.48 -4.06 -15.93
N GLU A 68 12.55 -4.78 -16.26
CA GLU A 68 12.57 -5.72 -17.39
C GLU A 68 11.59 -6.87 -17.18
N LEU A 69 11.56 -7.46 -15.97
CA LEU A 69 10.61 -8.52 -15.63
C LEU A 69 9.15 -8.04 -15.70
N GLN A 70 8.85 -6.81 -15.26
CA GLN A 70 7.51 -6.24 -15.36
C GLN A 70 7.10 -6.06 -16.82
N ALA A 71 8.01 -5.63 -17.70
CA ALA A 71 7.73 -5.51 -19.13
C ALA A 71 7.36 -6.87 -19.77
N LEU A 72 8.11 -7.93 -19.43
CA LEU A 72 7.79 -9.30 -19.87
C LEU A 72 6.45 -9.79 -19.31
N GLN A 73 6.17 -9.52 -18.03
CA GLN A 73 4.87 -9.85 -17.43
C GLN A 73 3.75 -9.16 -18.21
N ASP A 74 3.87 -7.85 -18.41
CA ASP A 74 2.89 -7.01 -19.06
C ASP A 74 2.52 -7.54 -20.45
N GLU A 75 3.52 -7.95 -21.23
CA GLU A 75 3.35 -8.58 -22.54
C GLU A 75 2.55 -9.88 -22.42
N LEU A 76 2.99 -10.79 -21.56
CA LEU A 76 2.34 -12.08 -21.33
C LEU A 76 0.88 -11.91 -20.87
N SER A 77 0.64 -10.99 -19.93
CA SER A 77 -0.68 -10.63 -19.43
C SER A 77 -1.59 -10.16 -20.55
N ARG A 78 -1.12 -9.23 -21.40
CA ARG A 78 -1.90 -8.73 -22.53
C ARG A 78 -2.23 -9.85 -23.52
N ALA A 79 -1.25 -10.69 -23.85
CA ALA A 79 -1.43 -11.81 -24.78
C ALA A 79 -2.44 -12.85 -24.27
N LEU A 80 -2.40 -13.19 -22.97
CA LEU A 80 -3.21 -14.26 -22.39
C LEU A 80 -4.61 -13.84 -21.94
N ARG A 81 -4.89 -12.53 -21.73
CA ARG A 81 -6.21 -12.03 -21.27
C ARG A 81 -7.38 -12.61 -22.07
N GLY A 82 -7.28 -12.60 -23.41
CA GLY A 82 -8.32 -13.13 -24.28
C GLY A 82 -8.49 -14.65 -24.16
N ALA A 83 -7.38 -15.38 -23.99
CA ALA A 83 -7.42 -16.83 -23.78
C ALA A 83 -8.09 -17.19 -22.45
N PHE A 84 -7.75 -16.50 -21.35
CA PHE A 84 -8.40 -16.70 -20.06
C PHE A 84 -9.89 -16.35 -20.09
N GLY A 85 -10.28 -15.29 -20.82
CA GLY A 85 -11.69 -14.95 -21.02
C GLY A 85 -12.47 -16.06 -21.74
N ARG A 86 -11.91 -16.67 -22.80
CA ARG A 86 -12.52 -17.81 -23.49
C ARG A 86 -12.58 -19.04 -22.59
N HIS A 87 -11.49 -19.37 -21.91
CA HIS A 87 -11.42 -20.50 -20.98
C HIS A 87 -12.48 -20.37 -19.87
N ARG A 88 -12.66 -19.19 -19.29
CA ARG A 88 -13.68 -18.94 -18.26
C ARG A 88 -15.10 -19.22 -18.77
N LYS A 89 -15.42 -18.82 -20.01
CA LYS A 89 -16.73 -19.13 -20.63
C LYS A 89 -16.91 -20.63 -20.86
N PHE A 90 -15.85 -21.33 -21.25
CA PHE A 90 -15.88 -22.78 -21.48
C PHE A 90 -16.19 -23.57 -20.21
N ILE A 91 -15.58 -23.21 -19.06
CA ILE A 91 -15.77 -23.93 -17.78
C ILE A 91 -17.01 -23.49 -16.98
N SER A 92 -17.63 -22.36 -17.34
CA SER A 92 -18.83 -21.83 -16.67
C SER A 92 -20.10 -21.97 -17.53
N GLY A 93 -19.99 -22.67 -18.67
CA GLY A 93 -21.11 -23.08 -19.52
C GLY A 93 -21.74 -24.37 -19.04
#